data_AF-A0A7C7RQD2-F1
#
_entry.id   AF-A0A7C7RQD2-F1
#
_cell.length_a   1.000
_cell.length_b   1.000
_cell.length_c   1.000
_cell.angle_alpha   90.00
_cell.angle_beta   90.00
_cell.angle_gamma   90.00
#
_symmetry.space_group_name_H-M   'P 1'
#
loop_
_entity.id
_entity.type
_entity.pdbx_description
1 polymer ?
#
loop_
_entity_poly.entity_id
_entity_poly.type
_entity_poly.pdbx_seq_one_letter_code
_entity_poly.pdbx_strand_id
1 'polypeptide(L)'
;MGNMSGLDGRQRLKTILRDFLNDKFPINPKYSPEFNRETYYSELPDALKNKIRSYIIYAIVFYTTEDEETCKIFLRLQEGLPLNSAEKLNAMIGNLRNEIVSLAGHPFMSKLGVKNHRFTHRYILAQLYLIILREQITDAKFRYLQEIYNTYRTELPPVRVTNSIRKILNFLQEQFGDTGQVIKFNADFISLCLLTNNILENYAIDSVGSGLKEFFINFVIKVDKTESGEKEDEIPFYEYNIYRKTSADSKGSIEKRFNIILSKFLEFNPDIKPKDPERSFDYWQKLVVYWRDKGFCQLKLEGCKQKTSFDDGTVDHITPHSKGGFTTVGNGQWSCISCNLKKGAR
;
A
#
# COMPACT_ATOMS: atom_id res chain seq x y z
N MET A 1 34.04 5.72 20.26
CA MET A 1 32.81 6.52 20.50
C MET A 1 32.53 7.32 19.24
N GLY A 2 31.39 7.08 18.58
CA GLY A 2 31.06 7.79 17.33
C GLY A 2 30.88 9.28 17.58
N ASN A 3 31.37 10.12 16.66
CA ASN A 3 31.17 11.56 16.71
C ASN A 3 29.67 11.87 16.54
N MET A 4 29.01 12.30 17.61
CA MET A 4 27.63 12.77 17.55
C MET A 4 27.61 14.27 17.22
N SER A 5 26.85 14.66 16.19
CA SER A 5 26.66 16.07 15.83
C SER A 5 25.30 16.57 16.35
N GLY A 6 25.31 17.71 17.04
CA GLY A 6 24.08 18.34 17.53
C GLY A 6 23.31 19.02 16.40
N LEU A 7 22.08 18.56 16.15
CA LEU A 7 21.23 19.08 15.08
C LEU A 7 20.57 20.41 15.45
N ASP A 8 19.94 20.51 16.61
CA ASP A 8 19.35 21.77 17.10
C ASP A 8 19.86 22.09 18.52
N GLY A 9 19.73 23.34 18.96
CA GLY A 9 20.16 23.80 20.27
C GLY A 9 21.67 24.01 20.40
N ARG A 10 22.47 23.69 19.37
CA ARG A 10 23.94 23.80 19.39
C ARG A 10 24.43 25.20 19.78
N GLN A 11 23.82 26.25 19.22
CA GLN A 11 24.19 27.64 19.56
C GLN A 11 23.85 27.95 21.02
N ARG A 12 22.63 27.60 21.48
CA ARG A 12 22.18 27.83 22.87
C ARG A 12 23.06 27.08 23.88
N LEU A 13 23.33 25.81 23.62
CA LEU A 13 24.20 24.98 24.46
C LEU A 13 25.64 25.49 24.48
N LYS A 14 26.17 25.91 23.33
CA LYS A 14 27.50 26.53 23.24
C LYS A 14 27.56 27.84 24.03
N THR A 15 26.56 28.70 23.86
CA THR A 15 26.44 29.96 24.59
C THR A 15 26.42 29.72 26.10
N ILE A 16 25.62 28.76 26.59
CA ILE A 16 25.51 28.47 28.02
C ILE A 16 26.76 27.72 28.52
N LEU A 17 27.03 26.53 28.00
CA LEU A 17 28.01 25.59 28.57
C LEU A 17 29.46 26.01 28.31
N ARG A 18 29.75 26.63 27.15
CA ARG A 18 31.12 26.96 26.75
C ARG A 18 31.46 28.42 27.02
N ASP A 19 30.51 29.32 26.86
CA ASP A 19 30.79 30.74 26.88
C ASP A 19 30.34 31.39 28.21
N PHE A 20 29.10 31.18 28.67
CA PHE A 20 28.60 31.76 29.92
C PHE A 20 29.26 31.16 31.17
N LEU A 21 29.36 29.83 31.27
CA LEU A 21 29.99 29.17 32.44
C LEU A 21 31.48 29.51 32.62
N ASN A 22 32.12 30.05 31.58
CA ASN A 22 33.53 30.47 31.59
C ASN A 22 33.67 32.01 31.58
N ASP A 23 32.65 32.72 32.05
CA ASP A 23 32.64 34.19 32.22
C ASP A 23 32.94 34.98 30.94
N LYS A 24 32.62 34.47 29.75
CA LYS A 24 32.88 35.20 28.49
C LYS A 24 31.92 36.37 28.25
N PHE A 25 30.77 36.37 28.91
CA PHE A 25 29.83 37.49 28.90
C PHE A 25 28.98 37.49 30.18
N PRO A 26 28.56 38.66 30.68
CA PRO A 26 27.75 38.77 31.89
C PRO A 26 26.24 38.65 31.60
N ILE A 27 25.46 38.36 32.63
CA ILE A 27 24.01 38.56 32.63
C ILE A 27 23.74 40.06 32.58
N ASN A 28 22.87 40.51 31.68
CA ASN A 28 22.54 41.92 31.53
C ASN A 28 21.25 42.27 32.32
N PRO A 29 21.30 43.24 33.26
CA PRO A 29 20.15 43.69 34.05
C PRO A 29 18.92 44.09 33.23
N LYS A 30 19.12 44.55 31.99
CA LYS A 30 18.04 44.94 31.07
C LYS A 30 17.09 43.79 30.76
N TYR A 31 17.59 42.55 30.73
CA TYR A 31 16.81 41.35 30.41
C TYR A 31 16.54 40.46 31.63
N SER A 32 17.28 40.68 32.72
CA SER A 32 17.16 39.96 33.99
C SER A 32 17.19 40.97 35.15
N PRO A 33 16.07 41.68 35.41
CA PRO A 33 16.00 42.77 36.38
C PRO A 33 16.24 42.33 37.84
N GLU A 34 16.20 41.03 38.11
CA GLU A 34 16.63 40.44 39.39
C GLU A 34 18.13 40.63 39.69
N PHE A 35 18.94 41.02 38.69
CA PHE A 35 20.32 41.41 38.86
C PHE A 35 20.47 42.93 38.69
N ASN A 36 20.93 43.62 39.73
CA ASN A 36 21.09 45.08 39.74
C ASN A 36 22.31 45.58 38.94
N ARG A 37 23.19 44.67 38.50
CA ARG A 37 24.39 44.97 37.72
C ARG A 37 24.72 43.81 36.79
N GLU A 38 25.56 44.07 35.80
CA GLU A 38 26.16 43.01 35.01
C GLU A 38 26.90 42.02 35.94
N THR A 39 26.51 40.75 35.81
CA THR A 39 26.95 39.69 36.74
C THR A 39 27.47 38.50 35.94
N TYR A 40 28.71 38.12 36.17
CA TYR A 40 29.34 36.95 35.57
C TYR A 40 28.95 35.65 36.30
N TYR A 41 29.15 34.50 35.66
CA TYR A 41 28.79 33.21 36.26
C TYR A 41 29.55 32.95 37.57
N SER A 42 30.83 33.30 37.63
CA SER A 42 31.63 33.19 38.87
C SER A 42 31.12 34.04 40.02
N GLU A 43 30.42 35.15 39.74
CA GLU A 43 29.86 36.06 40.74
C GLU A 43 28.47 35.61 41.26
N LEU A 44 27.87 34.58 40.65
CA LEU A 44 26.55 34.10 41.06
C LEU A 44 26.57 33.46 42.45
N PRO A 45 25.49 33.62 43.24
CA PRO A 45 25.27 32.84 44.46
C PRO A 45 25.37 31.34 44.22
N ASP A 46 25.95 30.60 45.16
CA ASP A 46 26.18 29.16 45.02
C ASP A 46 24.89 28.36 44.78
N ALA A 47 23.77 28.81 45.37
CA ALA A 47 22.45 28.23 45.12
C ALA A 47 22.06 28.27 43.63
N LEU A 48 22.32 29.37 42.93
CA LEU A 48 22.03 29.52 41.50
C LEU A 48 23.02 28.74 40.63
N LYS A 49 24.31 28.75 40.99
CA LYS A 49 25.32 27.92 40.32
C LYS A 49 24.96 26.44 40.37
N ASN A 50 24.52 25.97 41.54
CA ASN A 50 24.09 24.59 41.73
C ASN A 50 22.85 24.27 40.91
N LYS A 51 21.84 25.16 40.88
CA LYS A 51 20.64 24.99 40.05
C LYS A 51 20.96 24.89 38.56
N ILE A 52 21.90 25.70 38.06
CA ILE A 52 22.35 25.65 36.67
C ILE A 52 23.09 24.33 36.38
N ARG A 53 24.00 23.92 37.28
CA ARG A 53 24.80 22.68 37.13
C ARG A 53 23.96 21.41 37.24
N SER A 54 22.90 21.43 38.06
CA SER A 54 22.00 20.29 38.24
C SER A 54 20.89 20.22 37.18
N TYR A 55 20.85 21.16 36.23
CA TYR A 55 19.82 21.18 35.22
C TYR A 55 20.00 20.02 34.24
N ILE A 56 18.98 19.15 34.15
CA ILE A 56 18.99 18.00 33.25
C ILE A 56 18.57 18.46 31.85
N ILE A 57 19.46 18.28 30.88
CA ILE A 57 19.17 18.55 29.48
C ILE A 57 18.70 17.24 28.83
N TYR A 58 17.44 17.22 28.41
CA TYR A 58 16.90 16.11 27.64
C TYR A 58 17.36 16.21 26.18
N ALA A 59 17.93 15.13 25.66
CA ALA A 59 18.32 15.02 24.27
C ALA A 59 17.61 13.82 23.63
N ILE A 60 17.08 14.02 22.42
CA ILE A 60 16.59 12.94 21.57
C ILE A 60 17.72 12.61 20.59
N VAL A 61 18.16 11.35 20.62
CA VAL A 61 19.22 10.86 19.75
C VAL A 61 18.59 10.13 18.57
N PHE A 62 18.87 10.60 17.36
CA PHE A 62 18.49 9.92 16.13
C PHE A 62 19.67 9.10 15.63
N TYR A 63 19.43 7.81 15.35
CA TYR A 63 20.39 6.94 14.67
C TYR A 63 20.00 6.86 13.20
N THR A 64 20.61 7.71 12.37
CA THR A 64 20.45 7.68 10.90
C THR A 64 21.82 7.60 10.24
N THR A 65 21.91 6.85 9.15
CA THR A 65 23.12 6.69 8.34
C THR A 65 23.08 7.55 7.07
N GLU A 66 21.99 8.26 6.81
CA GLU A 66 21.79 9.07 5.61
C GLU A 66 21.81 10.57 5.94
N ASP A 67 22.76 11.29 5.35
CA ASP A 67 22.93 12.73 5.52
C ASP A 67 21.71 13.53 5.03
N GLU A 68 21.02 13.05 4.00
CA GLU A 68 19.83 13.69 3.44
C GLU A 68 18.66 13.69 4.44
N GLU A 69 18.44 12.59 5.16
CA GLU A 69 17.43 12.50 6.21
C GLU A 69 17.80 13.39 7.41
N THR A 70 19.09 13.48 7.75
CA THR A 70 19.60 14.37 8.80
C THR A 70 19.32 15.85 8.49
N CYS A 71 19.62 16.28 7.26
CA CYS A 71 19.33 17.64 6.78
C CYS A 71 17.82 17.94 6.81
N LYS A 72 16.97 16.98 6.44
CA LYS A 72 15.50 17.16 6.50
C LYS A 72 15.00 17.30 7.93
N ILE A 73 15.50 16.49 8.87
CA ILE A 73 15.16 16.62 10.29
C ILE A 73 15.57 18.00 10.81
N PHE A 74 16.78 18.44 10.46
CA PHE A 74 17.28 19.77 10.82
C PHE A 74 16.40 20.90 10.27
N LEU A 75 16.11 20.88 8.96
CA LEU A 75 15.26 21.88 8.32
C LEU A 75 13.86 21.89 8.94
N ARG A 76 13.25 20.73 9.23
CA ARG A 76 11.94 20.67 9.89
C ARG A 76 11.95 21.25 11.30
N LEU A 77 13.03 21.01 12.06
CA LEU A 77 13.18 21.57 13.40
C LEU A 77 13.28 23.11 13.36
N GLN A 78 13.96 23.67 12.36
CA GLN A 78 14.11 25.12 12.20
C GLN A 78 12.87 25.79 11.58
N GLU A 79 12.29 25.17 10.55
CA GLU A 79 11.21 25.74 9.74
C GLU A 79 9.81 25.39 10.27
N GLY A 80 9.69 24.46 11.22
CA GLY A 80 8.40 24.04 11.79
C GLY A 80 7.48 23.33 10.78
N LEU A 81 8.03 22.70 9.74
CA LEU A 81 7.23 22.11 8.66
C LEU A 81 6.30 21.01 9.22
N PRO A 82 4.97 21.10 8.97
CA PRO A 82 4.04 20.10 9.45
C PRO A 82 4.24 18.75 8.76
N LEU A 83 3.97 17.66 9.48
CA LEU A 83 3.96 16.32 8.91
C LEU A 83 2.92 16.22 7.78
N ASN A 84 3.30 15.56 6.69
CA ASN A 84 2.34 15.27 5.61
C ASN A 84 1.42 14.10 6.01
N SER A 85 0.39 13.82 5.20
CA SER A 85 -0.59 12.75 5.49
C SER A 85 0.07 11.37 5.66
N ALA A 86 1.06 11.05 4.84
CA ALA A 86 1.79 9.78 4.90
C ALA A 86 2.59 9.63 6.20
N GLU A 87 3.26 10.69 6.64
CA GLU A 87 4.01 10.71 7.90
C GLU A 87 3.10 10.68 9.12
N LYS A 88 1.99 11.42 9.08
CA LYS A 88 0.96 11.38 10.13
C LYS A 88 0.43 9.95 10.31
N LEU A 89 0.09 9.26 9.22
CA LEU A 89 -0.34 7.86 9.26
C LEU A 89 0.77 6.94 9.77
N ASN A 90 2.00 7.15 9.33
CA ASN A 90 3.14 6.32 9.74
C ASN A 90 3.48 6.46 11.23
N ALA A 91 3.21 7.64 11.82
CA ALA A 91 3.36 7.91 13.24
C ALA A 91 2.26 7.27 14.11
N MET A 92 1.13 6.85 13.51
CA MET A 92 0.12 6.08 14.22
C MET A 92 0.67 4.70 14.58
N ILE A 93 0.30 4.20 15.76
CA ILE A 93 0.66 2.87 16.26
C ILE A 93 -0.57 1.97 16.11
N GLY A 94 -0.39 0.72 15.69
CA GLY A 94 -1.47 -0.26 15.66
C GLY A 94 -1.18 -1.44 14.73
N ASN A 95 -2.07 -2.44 14.77
CA ASN A 95 -1.92 -3.66 13.98
C ASN A 95 -2.00 -3.39 12.48
N LEU A 96 -2.94 -2.55 12.03
CA LEU A 96 -3.04 -2.19 10.61
C LEU A 96 -1.77 -1.49 10.10
N ARG A 97 -1.17 -0.63 10.93
CA ARG A 97 0.09 0.04 10.58
C ARG A 97 1.21 -0.98 10.34
N ASN A 98 1.34 -2.00 11.18
CA ASN A 98 2.32 -3.07 11.00
C ASN A 98 2.06 -3.88 9.73
N GLU A 99 0.80 -4.13 9.40
CA GLU A 99 0.42 -4.85 8.21
C GLU A 99 0.72 -4.07 6.92
N ILE A 100 0.42 -2.77 6.89
CA ILE A 100 0.79 -1.88 5.78
C ILE A 100 2.32 -1.82 5.62
N VAL A 101 3.08 -1.82 6.72
CA VAL A 101 4.55 -1.92 6.67
C VAL A 101 5.00 -3.23 6.06
N SER A 102 4.34 -4.35 6.41
CA SER A 102 4.62 -5.66 5.81
C SER A 102 4.32 -5.68 4.30
N LEU A 103 3.17 -5.15 3.88
CA LEU A 103 2.80 -5.03 2.47
C LEU A 103 3.76 -4.13 1.69
N ALA A 104 4.25 -3.05 2.31
CA ALA A 104 5.24 -2.16 1.69
C ALA A 104 6.60 -2.85 1.47
N GLY A 105 6.89 -3.94 2.19
CA GLY A 105 8.06 -4.79 1.97
C GLY A 105 7.93 -5.78 0.81
N HIS A 106 6.80 -5.81 0.11
CA HIS A 106 6.60 -6.71 -1.02
C HIS A 106 7.58 -6.40 -2.18
N PRO A 107 8.19 -7.41 -2.85
CA PRO A 107 9.21 -7.19 -3.89
C PRO A 107 8.78 -6.20 -4.99
N PHE A 108 7.53 -6.28 -5.42
CA PHE A 108 6.99 -5.38 -6.45
C PHE A 108 7.07 -3.90 -6.07
N MET A 109 6.92 -3.55 -4.79
CA MET A 109 6.97 -2.15 -4.35
C MET A 109 8.33 -1.52 -4.66
N SER A 110 9.41 -2.28 -4.53
CA SER A 110 10.77 -1.83 -4.86
C SER A 110 11.01 -1.61 -6.36
N LYS A 111 10.13 -2.16 -7.22
CA LYS A 111 10.23 -2.05 -8.69
C LYS A 111 9.44 -0.88 -9.25
N LEU A 112 8.60 -0.22 -8.45
CA LEU A 112 7.78 0.90 -8.89
C LEU A 112 8.64 2.12 -9.26
N GLY A 113 8.18 2.89 -10.25
CA GLY A 113 8.73 4.21 -10.59
C GLY A 113 8.38 5.28 -9.54
N VAL A 114 7.33 5.04 -8.75
CA VAL A 114 6.98 5.86 -7.58
C VAL A 114 8.11 5.79 -6.56
N LYS A 115 8.78 6.93 -6.33
CA LYS A 115 9.83 7.03 -5.30
C LYS A 115 9.22 6.84 -3.90
N ASN A 116 9.84 6.00 -3.07
CA ASN A 116 9.42 5.80 -1.68
C ASN A 116 9.90 6.92 -0.75
N HIS A 117 9.57 8.18 -1.07
CA HIS A 117 9.91 9.32 -0.24
C HIS A 117 8.80 9.57 0.79
N ARG A 118 9.15 9.93 2.05
CA ARG A 118 8.19 10.23 3.14
C ARG A 118 7.05 9.21 3.27
N PHE A 119 7.38 7.92 3.26
CA PHE A 119 6.43 6.81 3.42
C PHE A 119 5.36 6.71 2.30
N THR A 120 5.67 7.17 1.09
CA THR A 120 4.72 7.17 -0.04
C THR A 120 4.18 5.79 -0.37
N HIS A 121 5.02 4.74 -0.35
CA HIS A 121 4.56 3.36 -0.60
C HIS A 121 3.57 2.87 0.46
N ARG A 122 3.80 3.23 1.73
CA ARG A 122 2.88 2.90 2.83
C ARG A 122 1.56 3.65 2.65
N TYR A 123 1.61 4.91 2.21
CA TYR A 123 0.42 5.71 1.98
C TYR A 123 -0.46 5.14 0.87
N ILE A 124 0.10 4.84 -0.31
CA ILE A 124 -0.67 4.27 -1.42
C ILE A 124 -1.21 2.87 -1.10
N LEU A 125 -0.47 2.06 -0.34
CA LEU A 125 -0.96 0.77 0.13
C LEU A 125 -2.09 0.93 1.16
N ALA A 126 -2.03 1.93 2.04
CA ALA A 126 -3.14 2.23 2.95
C ALA A 126 -4.40 2.67 2.18
N GLN A 127 -4.24 3.44 1.11
CA GLN A 127 -5.34 3.82 0.21
C GLN A 127 -5.96 2.60 -0.48
N LEU A 128 -5.13 1.73 -1.05
CA LEU A 128 -5.60 0.48 -1.65
C LEU A 128 -6.30 -0.39 -0.61
N TYR A 129 -5.74 -0.51 0.60
CA TYR A 129 -6.32 -1.28 1.70
C TYR A 129 -7.72 -0.79 2.06
N LEU A 130 -7.91 0.52 2.21
CA LEU A 130 -9.22 1.11 2.48
C LEU A 130 -10.25 0.76 1.39
N ILE A 131 -9.87 0.85 0.12
CA ILE A 131 -10.77 0.59 -1.01
C ILE A 131 -11.18 -0.88 -1.04
N ILE A 132 -10.22 -1.81 -0.89
CA ILE A 132 -10.51 -3.25 -0.85
C ILE A 132 -11.34 -3.62 0.40
N LEU A 133 -11.03 -3.02 1.55
CA LEU A 133 -11.79 -3.25 2.79
C LEU A 133 -13.26 -2.83 2.65
N ARG A 134 -13.54 -1.72 1.97
CA ARG A 134 -14.90 -1.22 1.78
C ARG A 134 -15.67 -1.94 0.66
N GLU A 135 -15.00 -2.80 -0.11
CA GLU A 135 -15.58 -3.53 -1.26
C GLU A 135 -16.23 -2.60 -2.31
N GLN A 136 -15.85 -1.32 -2.33
CA GLN A 136 -16.34 -0.31 -3.27
C GLN A 136 -15.36 0.87 -3.39
N ILE A 137 -15.41 1.57 -4.53
CA ILE A 137 -14.63 2.80 -4.72
C ILE A 137 -15.10 3.87 -3.75
N THR A 138 -14.15 4.42 -2.99
CA THR A 138 -14.41 5.34 -1.90
C THR A 138 -13.38 6.46 -1.87
N ASP A 139 -13.62 7.49 -1.05
CA ASP A 139 -12.64 8.54 -0.83
C ASP A 139 -11.51 7.99 0.05
N ALA A 140 -10.28 8.15 -0.43
CA ALA A 140 -9.05 7.63 0.17
C ALA A 140 -8.15 8.74 0.72
N LYS A 141 -8.75 9.87 1.11
CA LYS A 141 -8.06 10.95 1.83
C LYS A 141 -7.69 10.50 3.23
N PHE A 142 -6.71 11.22 3.79
CA PHE A 142 -6.16 11.01 5.13
C PHE A 142 -7.22 10.76 6.22
N ARG A 143 -8.32 11.51 6.24
CA ARG A 143 -9.39 11.35 7.24
C ARG A 143 -9.92 9.91 7.28
N TYR A 144 -10.24 9.32 6.13
CA TYR A 144 -10.79 7.97 6.06
C TYR A 144 -9.75 6.89 6.35
N LEU A 145 -8.48 7.16 6.03
CA LEU A 145 -7.36 6.29 6.41
C LEU A 145 -7.15 6.31 7.93
N GLN A 146 -7.23 7.47 8.54
CA GLN A 146 -7.10 7.62 9.99
C GLN A 146 -8.23 6.88 10.73
N GLU A 147 -9.46 6.88 10.19
CA GLU A 147 -10.58 6.10 10.73
C GLU A 147 -10.25 4.61 10.82
N ILE A 148 -9.81 3.98 9.72
CA ILE A 148 -9.50 2.54 9.72
C ILE A 148 -8.25 2.20 10.54
N TYR A 149 -7.27 3.11 10.62
CA TYR A 149 -6.10 2.93 11.48
C TYR A 149 -6.47 2.96 12.97
N ASN A 150 -7.45 3.78 13.35
CA ASN A 150 -7.96 3.81 14.71
C ASN A 150 -8.79 2.56 15.02
N THR A 151 -9.63 2.09 14.08
CA THR A 151 -10.40 0.85 14.24
C THR A 151 -9.48 -0.34 14.49
N TYR A 152 -8.46 -0.53 13.66
CA TYR A 152 -7.52 -1.64 13.76
C TYR A 152 -6.24 -1.27 14.52
N ARG A 153 -6.39 -0.42 15.55
CA ARG A 153 -5.30 -0.08 16.45
C ARG A 153 -4.89 -1.29 17.30
N THR A 154 -5.86 -1.91 17.96
CA THR A 154 -5.69 -3.09 18.82
C THR A 154 -6.27 -4.36 18.23
N GLU A 155 -7.32 -4.23 17.41
CA GLU A 155 -7.94 -5.36 16.72
C GLU A 155 -7.08 -5.84 15.54
N LEU A 156 -7.18 -7.12 15.21
CA LEU A 156 -6.50 -7.65 14.03
C LEU A 156 -7.26 -7.22 12.77
N PRO A 157 -6.58 -6.61 11.79
CA PRO A 157 -7.18 -6.27 10.51
C PRO A 157 -7.64 -7.53 9.73
N PRO A 158 -8.67 -7.43 8.86
CA PRO A 158 -9.19 -8.58 8.14
C PRO A 158 -8.16 -9.20 7.18
N VAL A 159 -7.70 -10.41 7.50
CA VAL A 159 -6.72 -11.18 6.71
C VAL A 159 -7.13 -11.32 5.23
N ARG A 160 -8.44 -11.37 4.96
CA ARG A 160 -8.97 -11.42 3.59
C ARG A 160 -8.48 -10.25 2.72
N VAL A 161 -8.44 -9.03 3.27
CA VAL A 161 -8.05 -7.81 2.55
C VAL A 161 -6.56 -7.88 2.20
N THR A 162 -5.74 -8.27 3.17
CA THR A 162 -4.29 -8.45 3.01
C THR A 162 -3.97 -9.51 1.97
N ASN A 163 -4.69 -10.64 2.00
CA ASN A 163 -4.53 -11.69 1.00
C ASN A 163 -4.91 -11.21 -0.40
N SER A 164 -5.99 -10.44 -0.54
CA SER A 164 -6.36 -9.83 -1.83
C SER A 164 -5.27 -8.88 -2.34
N ILE A 165 -4.74 -8.00 -1.50
CA ILE A 165 -3.65 -7.09 -1.89
C ILE A 165 -2.39 -7.88 -2.27
N ARG A 166 -2.00 -8.89 -1.48
CA ARG A 166 -0.85 -9.75 -1.83
C ARG A 166 -1.05 -10.46 -3.16
N LYS A 167 -2.25 -10.96 -3.43
CA LYS A 167 -2.58 -11.59 -4.72
C LYS A 167 -2.42 -10.61 -5.88
N ILE A 168 -2.89 -9.38 -5.73
CA ILE A 168 -2.70 -8.30 -6.72
C ILE A 168 -1.20 -8.02 -6.92
N LEU A 169 -0.46 -7.82 -5.84
CA LEU A 169 0.98 -7.48 -5.93
C LEU A 169 1.81 -8.63 -6.52
N ASN A 170 1.48 -9.89 -6.22
CA ASN A 170 2.11 -11.06 -6.82
C ASN A 170 1.84 -11.12 -8.33
N PHE A 171 0.59 -10.90 -8.74
CA PHE A 171 0.24 -10.86 -10.16
C PHE A 171 0.98 -9.75 -10.88
N LEU A 172 1.03 -8.54 -10.31
CA LEU A 172 1.78 -7.43 -10.87
C LEU A 172 3.29 -7.70 -10.92
N GLN A 173 3.85 -8.37 -9.91
CA GLN A 173 5.26 -8.80 -9.93
C GLN A 173 5.53 -9.76 -11.09
N GLU A 174 4.65 -10.74 -11.32
CA GLU A 174 4.77 -11.70 -12.41
C GLU A 174 4.66 -11.01 -13.79
N GLN A 175 3.71 -10.09 -13.94
CA GLN A 175 3.50 -9.39 -15.21
C GLN A 175 4.59 -8.36 -15.52
N PHE A 176 4.98 -7.53 -14.54
CA PHE A 176 5.83 -6.37 -14.77
C PHE A 176 7.30 -6.62 -14.42
N GLY A 177 7.60 -7.36 -13.35
CA GLY A 177 8.98 -7.50 -12.85
C GLY A 177 9.68 -6.14 -12.74
N ASP A 178 10.87 -6.00 -13.35
CA ASP A 178 11.64 -4.75 -13.37
C ASP A 178 11.00 -3.63 -14.21
N THR A 179 10.08 -3.96 -15.13
CA THR A 179 9.34 -2.95 -15.89
C THR A 179 8.29 -2.21 -15.06
N GLY A 180 8.15 -2.53 -13.77
CA GLY A 180 7.33 -1.75 -12.82
C GLY A 180 7.72 -0.27 -12.73
N GLN A 181 8.92 0.11 -13.18
CA GLN A 181 9.41 1.49 -13.21
C GLN A 181 8.54 2.43 -14.07
N VAL A 182 7.72 1.89 -14.97
CA VAL A 182 6.77 2.67 -15.77
C VAL A 182 5.65 3.29 -14.92
N ILE A 183 5.37 2.71 -13.74
CA ILE A 183 4.35 3.20 -12.81
C ILE A 183 4.95 4.34 -11.99
N LYS A 184 4.83 5.57 -12.49
CA LYS A 184 5.48 6.76 -11.92
C LYS A 184 4.62 7.55 -10.94
N PHE A 185 3.30 7.39 -10.99
CA PHE A 185 2.35 8.17 -10.19
C PHE A 185 1.58 7.29 -9.20
N ASN A 186 1.30 7.84 -8.01
CA ASN A 186 0.49 7.16 -6.99
C ASN A 186 -0.90 6.77 -7.53
N ALA A 187 -1.53 7.67 -8.29
CA ALA A 187 -2.86 7.43 -8.85
C ALA A 187 -2.85 6.28 -9.86
N ASP A 188 -1.78 6.15 -10.65
CA ASP A 188 -1.61 5.08 -11.64
C ASP A 188 -1.41 3.72 -10.97
N PHE A 189 -0.65 3.67 -9.88
CA PHE A 189 -0.51 2.47 -9.07
C PHE A 189 -1.87 1.99 -8.52
N ILE A 190 -2.67 2.91 -7.95
CA ILE A 190 -4.01 2.57 -7.44
C ILE A 190 -4.91 2.09 -8.58
N SER A 191 -4.97 2.82 -9.69
CA SER A 191 -5.81 2.46 -10.85
C SER A 191 -5.41 1.10 -11.44
N LEU A 192 -4.12 0.80 -11.54
CA LEU A 192 -3.62 -0.51 -11.98
C LEU A 192 -3.97 -1.63 -11.00
N CYS A 193 -3.87 -1.39 -9.69
CA CYS A 193 -4.27 -2.38 -8.68
C CYS A 193 -5.78 -2.67 -8.74
N LEU A 194 -6.61 -1.64 -8.91
CA LEU A 194 -8.07 -1.81 -9.04
C LEU A 194 -8.44 -2.55 -10.32
N LEU A 195 -7.81 -2.20 -11.45
CA LEU A 195 -7.95 -2.96 -12.70
C LEU A 195 -7.56 -4.42 -12.49
N THR A 196 -6.40 -4.66 -11.88
CA THR A 196 -5.91 -6.02 -11.58
C THR A 196 -6.88 -6.80 -10.70
N ASN A 197 -7.43 -6.17 -9.66
CA ASN A 197 -8.43 -6.82 -8.81
C ASN A 197 -9.67 -7.21 -9.63
N ASN A 198 -10.21 -6.26 -10.41
CA ASN A 198 -11.41 -6.47 -11.20
C ASN A 198 -11.23 -7.58 -12.23
N ILE A 199 -10.10 -7.61 -12.93
CA ILE A 199 -9.84 -8.62 -13.95
C ILE A 199 -9.63 -10.01 -13.34
N LEU A 200 -8.92 -10.09 -12.19
CA LEU A 200 -8.71 -11.34 -11.47
C LEU A 200 -9.98 -11.91 -10.85
N GLU A 201 -10.96 -11.06 -10.53
CA GLU A 201 -12.26 -11.48 -10.00
C GLU A 201 -13.20 -11.91 -11.14
N ASN A 202 -13.34 -11.09 -12.17
CA ASN A 202 -14.45 -11.18 -13.12
C ASN A 202 -14.10 -11.80 -14.48
N TYR A 203 -12.81 -11.96 -14.81
CA TYR A 203 -12.39 -12.42 -16.14
C TYR A 203 -11.50 -13.67 -16.08
N ALA A 204 -11.67 -14.54 -17.06
CA ALA A 204 -10.88 -15.75 -17.24
C ALA A 204 -9.53 -15.39 -17.86
N ILE A 205 -8.52 -15.22 -17.01
CA ILE A 205 -7.17 -14.80 -17.41
C ILE A 205 -6.16 -15.87 -17.03
N ASP A 206 -5.40 -16.34 -18.02
CA ASP A 206 -4.16 -17.07 -17.79
C ASP A 206 -3.02 -16.05 -17.60
N SER A 207 -2.18 -16.23 -16.58
CA SER A 207 -1.15 -15.25 -16.20
C SER A 207 -0.16 -14.93 -17.33
N VAL A 208 0.10 -15.89 -18.23
CA VAL A 208 1.05 -15.71 -19.34
C VAL A 208 0.47 -14.85 -20.49
N GLY A 209 -0.86 -14.64 -20.54
CA GLY A 209 -1.55 -14.03 -21.68
C GLY A 209 -2.48 -12.85 -21.35
N SER A 210 -2.34 -12.23 -20.17
CA SER A 210 -3.30 -11.20 -19.74
C SER A 210 -3.29 -9.90 -20.58
N GLY A 211 -2.23 -9.66 -21.36
CA GLY A 211 -2.01 -8.40 -22.08
C GLY A 211 -1.83 -7.17 -21.17
N LEU A 212 -1.91 -7.32 -19.84
CA LEU A 212 -1.99 -6.21 -18.89
C LEU A 212 -0.77 -5.30 -18.95
N LYS A 213 0.44 -5.88 -19.01
CA LYS A 213 1.69 -5.11 -19.09
C LYS A 213 1.75 -4.28 -20.37
N GLU A 214 1.50 -4.90 -21.52
CA GLU A 214 1.55 -4.23 -22.82
C GLU A 214 0.50 -3.12 -22.89
N PHE A 215 -0.75 -3.45 -22.51
CA PHE A 215 -1.83 -2.49 -22.38
C PHE A 215 -1.40 -1.30 -21.52
N PHE A 216 -0.93 -1.56 -20.30
CA PHE A 216 -0.67 -0.49 -19.34
C PHE A 216 0.45 0.44 -19.81
N ILE A 217 1.52 -0.11 -20.39
CA ILE A 217 2.63 0.68 -20.96
C ILE A 217 2.11 1.59 -22.09
N ASN A 218 1.35 1.03 -23.03
CA ASN A 218 0.79 1.79 -24.14
C ASN A 218 -0.22 2.85 -23.65
N PHE A 219 -1.02 2.49 -22.64
CA PHE A 219 -2.01 3.36 -22.02
C PHE A 219 -1.33 4.57 -21.36
N VAL A 220 -0.34 4.38 -20.50
CA VAL A 220 0.34 5.51 -19.83
C VAL A 220 1.12 6.38 -20.82
N ILE A 221 1.71 5.79 -21.87
CA ILE A 221 2.36 6.56 -22.94
C ILE A 221 1.34 7.46 -23.66
N LYS A 222 0.14 6.96 -23.95
CA LYS A 222 -0.93 7.78 -24.55
C LYS A 222 -1.39 8.87 -23.59
N VAL A 223 -1.66 8.55 -22.33
CA VAL A 223 -2.04 9.53 -21.28
C VAL A 223 -1.00 10.65 -21.16
N ASP A 224 0.29 10.33 -21.23
CA ASP A 224 1.37 11.32 -21.11
C ASP A 224 1.54 12.19 -22.36
N LYS A 225 1.17 11.68 -23.55
CA LYS A 225 1.26 12.41 -24.83
C LYS A 225 0.01 13.25 -25.15
N THR A 226 -1.14 12.92 -24.57
CA THR A 226 -2.39 13.65 -24.82
C THR A 226 -2.41 14.96 -24.04
N GLU A 227 -2.31 16.08 -24.77
CA GLU A 227 -2.28 17.44 -24.22
C GLU A 227 -3.66 18.11 -24.19
N SER A 228 -4.56 17.75 -25.11
CA SER A 228 -5.94 18.28 -25.19
C SER A 228 -6.96 17.15 -25.46
N GLY A 229 -8.23 17.42 -25.19
CA GLY A 229 -9.35 16.49 -25.45
C GLY A 229 -10.16 16.87 -26.69
N GLU A 230 -9.51 17.41 -27.72
CA GLU A 230 -10.19 17.92 -28.93
C GLU A 230 -10.63 16.80 -29.87
N LYS A 231 -9.88 15.69 -29.92
CA LYS A 231 -10.26 14.50 -30.68
C LYS A 231 -10.99 13.52 -29.78
N GLU A 232 -12.09 12.96 -30.28
CA GLU A 232 -12.98 12.09 -29.52
C GLU A 232 -12.28 10.84 -28.98
N ASP A 233 -11.31 10.29 -29.72
CA ASP A 233 -10.51 9.13 -29.32
C ASP A 233 -9.45 9.46 -28.24
N GLU A 234 -9.06 10.72 -28.11
CA GLU A 234 -8.09 11.22 -27.15
C GLU A 234 -8.74 11.64 -25.81
N ILE A 235 -10.04 11.96 -25.81
CA ILE A 235 -10.80 12.39 -24.61
C ILE A 235 -10.54 11.49 -23.40
N PRO A 236 -10.62 10.15 -23.46
CA PRO A 236 -10.43 9.31 -22.29
C PRO A 236 -9.02 9.43 -21.69
N PHE A 237 -7.99 9.57 -22.53
CA PHE A 237 -6.60 9.72 -22.07
C PHE A 237 -6.36 11.09 -21.45
N TYR A 238 -6.96 12.14 -22.03
CA TYR A 238 -6.94 13.49 -21.49
C TYR A 238 -7.64 13.56 -20.12
N GLU A 239 -8.86 13.02 -20.01
CA GLU A 239 -9.61 12.98 -18.75
C GLU A 239 -8.87 12.19 -17.68
N TYR A 240 -8.32 11.02 -18.03
CA TYR A 240 -7.52 10.24 -17.10
C TYR A 240 -6.32 11.06 -16.56
N ASN A 241 -5.63 11.80 -17.43
CA ASN A 241 -4.52 12.68 -17.04
C ASN A 241 -4.97 13.78 -16.05
N ILE A 242 -6.15 14.37 -16.25
CA ILE A 242 -6.75 15.35 -15.33
C ILE A 242 -7.02 14.70 -13.97
N TYR A 243 -7.76 13.59 -13.93
CA TYR A 243 -8.13 12.93 -12.67
C TYR A 243 -6.93 12.28 -11.96
N ARG A 244 -5.81 12.05 -12.66
CA ARG A 244 -4.53 11.63 -12.08
C ARG A 244 -3.87 12.76 -11.28
N LYS A 245 -4.08 14.02 -11.67
CA LYS A 245 -3.47 15.21 -11.06
C LYS A 245 -4.37 15.90 -10.03
N THR A 246 -5.68 15.93 -10.29
CA THR A 246 -6.63 16.70 -9.48
C THR A 246 -7.38 15.80 -8.51
N SER A 247 -7.22 16.07 -7.20
CA SER A 247 -7.93 15.35 -6.12
C SER A 247 -7.88 13.83 -6.31
N ALA A 248 -6.68 13.31 -6.62
CA ALA A 248 -6.50 11.94 -7.12
C ALA A 248 -6.98 10.85 -6.14
N ASP A 249 -7.06 11.17 -4.86
CA ASP A 249 -7.53 10.32 -3.76
C ASP A 249 -9.02 10.48 -3.44
N SER A 250 -9.75 11.34 -4.15
CA SER A 250 -11.20 11.46 -4.02
C SER A 250 -11.94 10.31 -4.70
N LYS A 251 -13.12 9.94 -4.19
CA LYS A 251 -13.98 8.91 -4.79
C LYS A 251 -14.19 9.15 -6.29
N GLY A 252 -14.58 10.38 -6.66
CA GLY A 252 -14.90 10.73 -8.04
C GLY A 252 -13.71 10.58 -8.99
N SER A 253 -12.52 11.05 -8.59
CA SER A 253 -11.33 10.90 -9.43
C SER A 253 -10.90 9.42 -9.55
N ILE A 254 -10.97 8.65 -8.47
CA ILE A 254 -10.65 7.20 -8.50
C ILE A 254 -11.62 6.46 -9.43
N GLU A 255 -12.93 6.72 -9.29
CA GLU A 255 -13.98 6.10 -10.08
C GLU A 255 -13.85 6.42 -11.57
N LYS A 256 -13.62 7.68 -11.92
CA LYS A 256 -13.39 8.09 -13.31
C LYS A 256 -12.16 7.42 -13.91
N ARG A 257 -11.03 7.41 -13.19
CA ARG A 257 -9.82 6.72 -13.67
C ARG A 257 -10.04 5.22 -13.84
N PHE A 258 -10.72 4.58 -12.90
CA PHE A 258 -11.03 3.16 -12.96
C PHE A 258 -11.93 2.82 -14.16
N ASN A 259 -12.99 3.58 -14.39
CA ASN A 259 -13.88 3.38 -15.53
C ASN A 259 -13.14 3.54 -16.86
N ILE A 260 -12.29 4.56 -16.98
CA ILE A 260 -11.51 4.78 -18.21
C ILE A 260 -10.52 3.63 -18.45
N ILE A 261 -9.71 3.28 -17.45
CA ILE A 261 -8.67 2.26 -17.63
C ILE A 261 -9.27 0.88 -17.87
N LEU A 262 -10.39 0.55 -17.22
CA LEU A 262 -11.11 -0.70 -17.44
C LEU A 262 -11.68 -0.76 -18.86
N SER A 263 -12.41 0.26 -19.29
CA SER A 263 -12.97 0.32 -20.65
C SER A 263 -11.89 0.20 -21.71
N LYS A 264 -10.76 0.89 -21.56
CA LYS A 264 -9.62 0.79 -22.49
C LYS A 264 -8.92 -0.56 -22.44
N PHE A 265 -8.88 -1.22 -21.29
CA PHE A 265 -8.33 -2.57 -21.17
C PHE A 265 -9.20 -3.61 -21.90
N LEU A 266 -10.53 -3.48 -21.81
CA LEU A 266 -11.46 -4.35 -22.52
C LEU A 266 -11.48 -4.08 -24.03
N GLU A 267 -11.32 -2.82 -24.44
CA GLU A 267 -11.11 -2.47 -25.86
C GLU A 267 -9.81 -3.10 -26.40
N PHE A 268 -8.75 -3.12 -25.59
CA PHE A 268 -7.49 -3.76 -25.96
C PHE A 268 -7.58 -5.30 -25.99
N ASN A 269 -8.48 -5.90 -25.20
CA ASN A 269 -8.69 -7.34 -25.15
C ASN A 269 -10.17 -7.71 -25.44
N PRO A 270 -10.65 -7.57 -26.69
CA PRO A 270 -12.07 -7.78 -27.01
C PRO A 270 -12.52 -9.22 -26.79
N ASP A 271 -11.61 -10.20 -26.87
CA ASP A 271 -11.92 -11.62 -26.72
C ASP A 271 -11.79 -12.13 -25.28
N ILE A 272 -11.55 -11.24 -24.32
CA ILE A 272 -11.42 -11.63 -22.91
C ILE A 272 -12.75 -12.16 -22.39
N LYS A 273 -12.74 -13.42 -21.91
CA LYS A 273 -13.97 -14.07 -21.47
C LYS A 273 -14.29 -13.67 -20.03
N PRO A 274 -15.53 -13.22 -19.73
CA PRO A 274 -15.97 -13.11 -18.36
C PRO A 274 -15.99 -14.51 -17.73
N LYS A 275 -15.78 -14.59 -16.43
CA LYS A 275 -16.02 -15.83 -15.69
C LYS A 275 -17.52 -16.09 -15.59
N ASP A 276 -17.84 -17.35 -15.38
CA ASP A 276 -19.21 -17.72 -15.02
C ASP A 276 -19.63 -17.02 -13.71
N PRO A 277 -20.76 -16.31 -13.67
CA PRO A 277 -21.27 -15.72 -12.42
C PRO A 277 -21.51 -16.75 -11.33
N GLU A 278 -21.86 -17.98 -11.69
CA GLU A 278 -22.04 -19.08 -10.74
C GLU A 278 -20.79 -19.96 -10.72
N ARG A 279 -20.26 -20.22 -9.52
CA ARG A 279 -19.11 -21.11 -9.32
C ARG A 279 -19.51 -22.43 -8.66
N SER A 280 -20.59 -22.41 -7.88
CA SER A 280 -21.03 -23.56 -7.09
C SER A 280 -21.97 -24.41 -7.92
N PHE A 281 -21.69 -25.71 -7.98
CA PHE A 281 -22.65 -26.66 -8.54
C PHE A 281 -23.84 -26.78 -7.61
N ASP A 282 -25.05 -26.68 -8.16
CA ASP A 282 -26.26 -26.94 -7.38
C ASP A 282 -26.39 -28.42 -6.98
N TYR A 283 -27.35 -28.73 -6.12
CA TYR A 283 -27.58 -30.09 -5.63
C TYR A 283 -27.80 -31.10 -6.78
N TRP A 284 -28.57 -30.74 -7.80
CA TRP A 284 -28.92 -31.63 -8.90
C TRP A 284 -27.74 -31.86 -9.83
N GLN A 285 -26.98 -30.80 -10.12
CA GLN A 285 -25.73 -30.89 -10.85
C GLN A 285 -24.74 -31.81 -10.12
N LYS A 286 -24.59 -31.64 -8.80
CA LYS A 286 -23.76 -32.52 -7.96
C LYS A 286 -24.24 -33.97 -8.02
N LEU A 287 -25.54 -34.21 -7.91
CA LEU A 287 -26.14 -35.54 -7.96
C LEU A 287 -25.89 -36.24 -9.30
N VAL A 288 -26.09 -35.53 -10.43
CA VAL A 288 -25.85 -36.09 -11.76
C VAL A 288 -24.37 -36.44 -11.96
N VAL A 289 -23.45 -35.55 -11.56
CA VAL A 289 -22.01 -35.82 -11.65
C VAL A 289 -21.61 -37.03 -10.78
N TYR A 290 -22.14 -37.15 -9.55
CA TYR A 290 -21.89 -38.29 -8.68
C TYR A 290 -22.29 -39.61 -9.32
N TRP A 291 -23.51 -39.70 -9.88
CA TRP A 291 -24.00 -40.93 -10.51
C TRP A 291 -23.24 -41.26 -11.80
N ARG A 292 -22.92 -40.24 -12.62
CA ARG A 292 -22.12 -40.40 -13.84
C ARG A 292 -20.74 -40.98 -13.54
N ASP A 293 -20.07 -40.43 -12.53
CA ASP A 293 -18.70 -40.81 -12.15
C ASP A 293 -18.67 -41.95 -11.10
N LYS A 294 -19.85 -42.46 -10.72
CA LYS A 294 -20.06 -43.59 -9.79
C LYS A 294 -19.38 -43.38 -8.43
N GLY A 295 -19.27 -42.13 -7.98
CA GLY A 295 -18.58 -41.74 -6.76
C GLY A 295 -17.06 -41.90 -6.76
N PHE A 296 -16.43 -42.21 -7.91
CA PHE A 296 -14.97 -42.31 -8.02
C PHE A 296 -14.34 -40.96 -8.31
N CYS A 297 -13.26 -40.64 -7.59
CA CYS A 297 -12.48 -39.44 -7.83
C CYS A 297 -11.87 -39.44 -9.24
N GLN A 298 -12.12 -38.38 -10.02
CA GLN A 298 -11.64 -38.20 -11.39
C GLN A 298 -10.36 -37.37 -11.50
N LEU A 299 -9.95 -36.68 -10.42
CA LEU A 299 -8.79 -35.78 -10.44
C LEU A 299 -7.45 -36.46 -10.71
N LYS A 300 -7.35 -37.79 -10.54
CA LYS A 300 -6.16 -38.64 -10.78
C LYS A 300 -4.84 -38.10 -10.16
N LEU A 301 -4.91 -37.17 -9.20
CA LEU A 301 -3.75 -36.65 -8.49
C LEU A 301 -3.08 -37.80 -7.75
N GLU A 302 -1.78 -38.00 -8.02
CA GLU A 302 -0.98 -39.10 -7.44
C GLU A 302 -1.59 -40.50 -7.69
N GLY A 303 -2.37 -40.66 -8.77
CA GLY A 303 -3.03 -41.94 -9.08
C GLY A 303 -4.23 -42.27 -8.19
N CYS A 304 -4.82 -41.28 -7.50
CA CYS A 304 -6.01 -41.46 -6.67
C CYS A 304 -7.17 -42.11 -7.46
N LYS A 305 -7.74 -43.17 -6.88
CA LYS A 305 -8.94 -43.88 -7.38
C LYS A 305 -9.98 -44.07 -6.26
N GLN A 306 -9.94 -43.21 -5.25
CA GLN A 306 -10.81 -43.32 -4.09
C GLN A 306 -12.28 -43.19 -4.51
N LYS A 307 -13.11 -44.10 -3.98
CA LYS A 307 -14.57 -43.99 -4.04
C LYS A 307 -15.06 -43.31 -2.76
N THR A 308 -15.95 -42.34 -2.89
CA THR A 308 -16.57 -41.64 -1.75
C THR A 308 -18.08 -41.79 -1.81
N SER A 309 -18.75 -41.61 -0.67
CA SER A 309 -20.19 -41.38 -0.64
C SER A 309 -20.50 -40.01 -1.28
N PHE A 310 -21.78 -39.74 -1.51
CA PHE A 310 -22.24 -38.44 -2.01
C PHE A 310 -21.91 -37.28 -1.05
N ASP A 311 -21.97 -37.55 0.25
CA ASP A 311 -21.73 -36.54 1.29
C ASP A 311 -20.22 -36.29 1.50
N ASP A 312 -19.39 -37.31 1.28
CA ASP A 312 -17.93 -37.25 1.48
C ASP A 312 -17.15 -36.78 0.24
N GLY A 313 -17.84 -36.44 -0.85
CA GLY A 313 -17.22 -35.96 -2.09
C GLY A 313 -17.85 -34.69 -2.63
N THR A 314 -17.19 -34.11 -3.64
CA THR A 314 -17.56 -32.83 -4.21
C THR A 314 -17.35 -32.81 -5.73
N VAL A 315 -17.95 -31.81 -6.39
CA VAL A 315 -17.73 -31.56 -7.81
C VAL A 315 -16.61 -30.54 -7.95
N ASP A 316 -15.69 -30.85 -8.86
CA ASP A 316 -14.65 -29.95 -9.32
C ASP A 316 -14.87 -29.66 -10.81
N HIS A 317 -14.40 -28.50 -11.29
CA HIS A 317 -14.46 -28.18 -12.72
C HIS A 317 -13.31 -28.86 -13.49
N ILE A 318 -13.64 -29.52 -14.60
CA ILE A 318 -12.68 -30.07 -15.57
C ILE A 318 -11.81 -28.93 -16.13
N THR A 319 -12.45 -27.97 -16.79
CA THR A 319 -11.84 -26.66 -17.10
C THR A 319 -12.07 -25.75 -15.89
N PRO A 320 -11.03 -25.30 -15.18
CA PRO A 320 -11.20 -24.48 -13.98
C PRO A 320 -12.05 -23.23 -14.24
N HIS A 321 -12.89 -22.86 -13.27
CA HIS A 321 -13.66 -21.61 -13.30
C HIS A 321 -12.78 -20.37 -13.50
N SER A 322 -11.59 -20.36 -12.88
CA SER A 322 -10.59 -19.30 -13.08
C SER A 322 -10.07 -19.19 -14.52
N LYS A 323 -10.21 -20.25 -15.32
CA LYS A 323 -9.83 -20.33 -16.74
C LYS A 323 -11.04 -20.27 -17.67
N GLY A 324 -12.20 -19.82 -17.17
CA GLY A 324 -13.41 -19.62 -17.98
C GLY A 324 -14.24 -20.89 -18.17
N GLY A 325 -14.04 -21.90 -17.33
CA GLY A 325 -14.92 -23.06 -17.30
C GLY A 325 -16.27 -22.72 -16.66
N PHE A 326 -17.35 -23.00 -17.38
CA PHE A 326 -18.72 -22.84 -16.89
C PHE A 326 -19.10 -23.93 -15.87
N THR A 327 -19.95 -23.59 -14.92
CA THR A 327 -20.54 -24.46 -13.92
C THR A 327 -21.71 -25.21 -14.53
N THR A 328 -21.36 -26.26 -15.29
CA THR A 328 -22.31 -27.15 -15.97
C THR A 328 -21.99 -28.60 -15.66
N VAL A 329 -22.99 -29.49 -15.69
CA VAL A 329 -22.78 -30.94 -15.48
C VAL A 329 -21.68 -31.49 -16.39
N GLY A 330 -21.61 -31.02 -17.64
CA GLY A 330 -20.59 -31.43 -18.61
C GLY A 330 -19.17 -31.03 -18.21
N ASN A 331 -19.00 -29.88 -17.56
CA ASN A 331 -17.70 -29.41 -17.06
C ASN A 331 -17.44 -29.82 -15.60
N GLY A 332 -18.39 -30.45 -14.91
CA GLY A 332 -18.20 -30.99 -13.57
C GLY A 332 -17.58 -32.38 -13.61
N GLN A 333 -16.71 -32.70 -12.65
CA GLN A 333 -16.17 -34.04 -12.40
C GLN A 333 -16.15 -34.34 -10.90
N TRP A 334 -16.39 -35.60 -10.53
CA TRP A 334 -16.39 -36.01 -9.13
C TRP A 334 -14.98 -36.02 -8.55
N SER A 335 -14.84 -35.53 -7.33
CA SER A 335 -13.56 -35.45 -6.63
C SER A 335 -13.74 -35.80 -5.15
N CYS A 336 -12.77 -36.54 -4.59
CA CYS A 336 -12.67 -36.63 -3.14
C CYS A 336 -12.13 -35.32 -2.57
N ILE A 337 -12.55 -34.96 -1.35
CA ILE A 337 -12.19 -33.70 -0.69
C ILE A 337 -10.66 -33.51 -0.65
N SER A 338 -9.92 -34.56 -0.32
CA SER A 338 -8.45 -34.59 -0.29
C SER A 338 -7.82 -34.12 -1.61
N CYS A 339 -8.23 -34.70 -2.74
CA CYS A 339 -7.68 -34.34 -4.05
C CYS A 339 -8.10 -32.93 -4.46
N ASN A 340 -9.34 -32.54 -4.18
CA ASN A 340 -9.83 -31.20 -4.53
C ASN A 340 -9.05 -30.11 -3.78
N LEU A 341 -8.78 -30.31 -2.49
CA LEU A 341 -7.96 -29.40 -1.69
C LEU A 341 -6.53 -29.30 -2.23
N LYS A 342 -5.91 -30.44 -2.60
CA LYS A 342 -4.57 -30.45 -3.21
C LYS A 342 -4.53 -29.74 -4.56
N LYS A 343 -5.58 -29.89 -5.39
CA LYS A 343 -5.69 -29.18 -6.68
C LYS A 343 -5.78 -27.68 -6.47
N GLY A 344 -6.60 -27.22 -5.52
CA GLY A 344 -6.79 -25.79 -5.24
C GLY A 344 -5.58 -25.09 -4.60
N ALA A 345 -4.63 -25.84 -4.06
CA ALA A 345 -3.38 -25.31 -3.50
C ALA A 345 -2.23 -25.18 -4.52
N ARG A 346 -2.45 -25.64 -5.76
CA ARG A 346 -1.55 -25.46 -6.91
C ARG A 346 -2.09 -24.35 -7.80
#